data_AF-A0A2V3JKW5-F1
#
_entry.id   AF-A0A2V3JKW5-F1
#
_cell.length_a   1.000
_cell.length_b   1.000
_cell.length_c   1.000
_cell.angle_alpha   90.00
_cell.angle_beta   90.00
_cell.angle_gamma   90.00
#
_symmetry.space_group_name_H-M   'P 1'
#
loop_
_entity.id
_entity.type
_entity.pdbx_description
1 polymer ?
#
loop_
_entity_poly.entity_id
_entity_poly.type
_entity_poly.pdbx_seq_one_letter_code
_entity_poly.pdbx_strand_id
1 'polypeptide(L)'
;MNEDEKFYLMSCSDLLGEITPVIDGIGVMHDFFWEKISEKRYEEEIQKCKETAKSTLNEAECIKAPERFKEMHDHFVKGLRYFEQSYNESKAYLSDKQREHIAEAIKLALLGSAELRDGNKQWEKIKNETRIEG
;
A
#
# COMPACT_ATOMS: atom_id res chain seq x y z
N MET A 1 24.05 11.10 -8.83
CA MET A 1 23.23 9.89 -8.66
C MET A 1 23.85 8.75 -9.45
N ASN A 2 24.18 7.64 -8.80
CA ASN A 2 24.85 6.48 -9.41
C ASN A 2 23.85 5.57 -10.17
N GLU A 3 24.33 4.50 -10.82
CA GLU A 3 23.46 3.60 -11.59
C GLU A 3 22.50 2.78 -10.71
N ASP A 4 22.95 2.30 -9.54
CA ASP A 4 22.11 1.55 -8.61
C ASP A 4 20.92 2.39 -8.10
N GLU A 5 21.16 3.67 -7.81
CA GLU A 5 20.13 4.64 -7.42
C GLU A 5 19.12 4.90 -8.56
N LYS A 6 19.60 5.00 -9.81
CA LYS A 6 18.71 5.16 -10.99
C LYS A 6 17.86 3.92 -11.20
N PHE A 7 18.44 2.72 -11.10
CA PHE A 7 17.73 1.47 -11.23
C PHE A 7 16.66 1.33 -10.15
N TYR A 8 17.01 1.61 -8.90
CA TYR A 8 16.08 1.61 -7.78
C TYR A 8 14.88 2.55 -8.00
N LEU A 9 15.12 3.77 -8.47
CA LEU A 9 14.04 4.73 -8.73
C LEU A 9 13.12 4.29 -9.87
N MET A 10 13.68 3.63 -10.90
CA MET A 10 12.88 3.04 -11.97
C MET A 10 11.96 1.94 -11.43
N SER A 11 12.49 1.01 -10.62
CA SER A 11 11.69 -0.04 -9.99
C SER A 11 10.61 0.53 -9.05
N CYS A 12 10.91 1.62 -8.32
CA CYS A 12 9.90 2.30 -7.51
C CYS A 12 8.79 2.95 -8.36
N SER A 13 9.13 3.47 -9.54
CA SER A 13 8.15 4.05 -10.45
C SER A 13 7.14 3.01 -10.94
N ASP A 14 7.62 1.81 -11.26
CA ASP A 14 6.76 0.70 -11.67
C ASP A 14 5.81 0.30 -10.52
N LEU A 15 6.35 0.14 -9.31
CA LEU A 15 5.57 -0.18 -8.11
C LEU A 15 4.52 0.87 -7.74
N LEU A 16 4.81 2.15 -7.94
CA LEU A 16 3.84 3.23 -7.70
C LEU A 16 2.67 3.21 -8.69
N GLY A 17 2.84 2.66 -9.88
CA GLY A 17 1.73 2.41 -10.80
C GLY A 17 0.71 1.42 -10.23
N GLU A 18 1.22 0.39 -9.55
CA GLU A 18 0.41 -0.70 -8.99
C GLU A 18 -0.20 -0.38 -7.62
N ILE A 19 0.22 0.70 -6.95
CA ILE A 19 -0.29 1.05 -5.62
C ILE A 19 -1.66 1.75 -5.65
N THR A 20 -2.02 2.37 -6.77
CA THR A 20 -3.30 3.10 -6.87
C THR A 20 -4.50 2.16 -6.67
N PRO A 21 -4.59 1.01 -7.37
CA PRO A 21 -5.64 0.01 -7.09
C PRO A 21 -5.64 -0.51 -5.64
N VAL A 22 -4.46 -0.61 -5.02
CA VAL A 22 -4.32 -1.03 -3.61
C VAL A 22 -4.90 -0.01 -2.64
N ILE A 23 -4.93 1.28 -2.99
CA ILE A 23 -5.57 2.32 -2.17
C ILE A 23 -7.07 2.39 -2.45
N ASP A 24 -7.48 2.20 -3.70
CA ASP A 24 -8.89 2.29 -4.12
C ASP A 24 -9.79 1.24 -3.44
N GLY A 25 -9.25 0.07 -3.10
CA GLY A 25 -9.99 -0.97 -2.36
C GLY A 25 -10.46 -0.54 -0.96
N ILE A 26 -9.89 0.51 -0.36
CA ILE A 26 -10.40 1.12 0.88
C ILE A 26 -11.80 1.70 0.66
N GLY A 27 -12.01 2.35 -0.49
CA GLY A 27 -13.32 2.90 -0.86
C GLY A 27 -14.38 1.82 -0.97
N VAL A 28 -13.99 0.65 -1.49
CA VAL A 28 -14.86 -0.54 -1.58
C VAL A 28 -15.24 -1.06 -0.19
N MET A 29 -14.28 -1.16 0.75
CA MET A 29 -14.56 -1.52 2.15
C MET A 29 -15.50 -0.53 2.81
N HIS A 30 -15.26 0.76 2.62
CA HIS A 30 -16.10 1.82 3.16
C HIS A 30 -17.54 1.73 2.61
N ASP A 31 -17.71 1.57 1.30
CA ASP A 31 -19.03 1.49 0.70
C ASP A 31 -19.79 0.23 1.12
N PHE A 32 -19.09 -0.89 1.31
CA PHE A 32 -19.70 -2.10 1.87
C PHE A 32 -20.09 -1.94 3.35
N PHE A 33 -19.24 -1.30 4.16
CA PHE A 33 -19.54 -0.99 5.56
C PHE A 33 -20.85 -0.20 5.71
N TRP A 34 -21.12 0.72 4.78
CA TRP A 34 -22.33 1.52 4.73
C TRP A 34 -23.46 0.91 3.88
N GLU A 35 -23.37 -0.37 3.52
CA GLU A 35 -24.39 -1.11 2.77
C GLU A 35 -24.74 -0.48 1.40
N LYS A 36 -23.80 0.25 0.80
CA LYS A 36 -23.99 0.93 -0.50
C LYS A 36 -23.74 0.03 -1.70
N ILE A 37 -23.05 -1.09 -1.49
CA ILE A 37 -22.77 -2.09 -2.54
C ILE A 37 -23.17 -3.49 -2.04
N SER A 38 -23.46 -4.38 -2.98
CA SER A 38 -23.79 -5.77 -2.67
C SER A 38 -22.56 -6.55 -2.22
N GLU A 39 -22.78 -7.59 -1.41
CA GLU A 39 -21.74 -8.52 -0.96
C GLU A 39 -20.97 -9.15 -2.15
N LYS A 40 -21.67 -9.58 -3.20
CA LYS A 40 -21.02 -10.12 -4.41
C LYS A 40 -20.05 -9.11 -5.04
N ARG A 41 -20.46 -7.84 -5.18
CA ARG A 41 -19.59 -6.80 -5.75
C ARG A 41 -18.39 -6.54 -4.83
N TYR A 42 -18.63 -6.52 -3.53
CA TYR A 42 -17.57 -6.37 -2.54
C TYR A 42 -16.53 -7.50 -2.64
N GLU A 43 -16.96 -8.76 -2.67
CA GLU A 43 -16.06 -9.91 -2.79
C GLU A 43 -15.19 -9.87 -4.06
N GLU A 44 -15.79 -9.55 -5.21
CA GLU A 44 -15.08 -9.47 -6.50
C GLU A 44 -14.00 -8.38 -6.49
N GLU A 45 -14.33 -7.19 -5.97
CA GLU A 45 -13.41 -6.05 -5.96
C GLU A 45 -12.31 -6.20 -4.90
N ILE A 46 -12.64 -6.68 -3.71
CA ILE A 46 -11.65 -6.94 -2.65
C ILE A 46 -10.67 -8.04 -3.04
N GLN A 47 -11.11 -9.07 -3.75
CA GLN A 47 -10.22 -10.12 -4.22
C GLN A 47 -9.15 -9.57 -5.19
N LYS A 48 -9.52 -8.67 -6.10
CA LYS A 48 -8.56 -8.01 -7.00
C LYS A 48 -7.56 -7.17 -6.20
N CYS A 49 -8.06 -6.32 -5.29
CA CYS A 49 -7.20 -5.46 -4.48
C CYS A 49 -6.22 -6.27 -3.62
N LYS A 50 -6.66 -7.41 -3.08
CA LYS A 50 -5.83 -8.36 -2.35
C LYS A 50 -4.71 -8.93 -3.21
N GLU A 51 -5.03 -9.38 -4.42
CA GLU A 51 -4.03 -9.93 -5.35
C GLU A 51 -3.00 -8.89 -5.76
N THR A 52 -3.44 -7.68 -6.08
CA THR A 52 -2.54 -6.56 -6.38
C THR A 52 -1.66 -6.23 -5.18
N ALA A 53 -2.22 -6.03 -3.98
CA ALA A 53 -1.47 -5.70 -2.77
C ALA A 53 -0.39 -6.75 -2.47
N LYS A 54 -0.73 -8.03 -2.63
CA LYS A 54 0.21 -9.14 -2.46
C LYS A 54 1.31 -9.15 -3.52
N SER A 55 0.99 -8.95 -4.80
CA SER A 55 1.99 -8.91 -5.87
C SER A 55 2.95 -7.75 -5.67
N THR A 56 2.42 -6.54 -5.48
CA THR A 56 3.20 -5.33 -5.26
C THR A 56 4.08 -5.44 -4.01
N LEU A 57 3.59 -6.05 -2.92
CA LEU A 57 4.39 -6.33 -1.73
C LEU A 57 5.56 -7.27 -2.03
N ASN A 58 5.30 -8.39 -2.71
CA ASN A 58 6.35 -9.35 -3.05
C ASN A 58 7.44 -8.72 -3.93
N GLU A 59 7.04 -7.92 -4.92
CA GLU A 59 7.96 -7.18 -5.78
C GLU A 59 8.77 -6.16 -4.98
N ALA A 60 8.12 -5.39 -4.10
CA ALA A 60 8.79 -4.44 -3.22
C ALA A 60 9.83 -5.12 -2.32
N GLU A 61 9.50 -6.25 -1.70
CA GLU A 61 10.42 -7.01 -0.85
C GLU A 61 11.63 -7.59 -1.59
N CYS A 62 11.54 -7.78 -2.91
CA CYS A 62 12.63 -8.26 -3.74
C CYS A 62 13.60 -7.14 -4.17
N ILE A 63 13.22 -5.87 -4.02
CA ILE A 63 14.07 -4.75 -4.42
C ILE A 63 15.07 -4.44 -3.32
N LYS A 64 16.34 -4.36 -3.69
CA LYS A 64 17.40 -3.92 -2.80
C LYS A 64 17.50 -2.40 -2.84
N ALA A 65 16.98 -1.73 -1.81
CA ALA A 65 17.13 -0.28 -1.68
C ALA A 65 18.61 0.11 -1.40
N PRO A 66 19.17 1.07 -2.15
CA PRO A 66 20.41 1.74 -1.77
C PRO A 66 20.26 2.41 -0.40
N GLU A 67 21.36 2.55 0.36
CA GLU A 67 21.32 3.04 1.75
C GLU A 67 20.60 4.41 1.86
N ARG A 68 20.79 5.30 0.88
CA ARG A 68 20.12 6.60 0.80
C ARG A 68 18.59 6.51 0.78
N PHE A 69 18.04 5.46 0.18
CA PHE A 69 16.59 5.27 0.02
C PHE A 69 15.98 4.30 1.02
N LYS A 70 16.80 3.65 1.85
CA LYS A 70 16.39 2.54 2.70
C LYS A 70 15.25 2.89 3.65
N GLU A 71 15.32 4.03 4.32
CA GLU A 71 14.24 4.46 5.23
C GLU A 71 12.92 4.71 4.48
N MET A 72 12.99 5.31 3.29
CA MET A 72 11.81 5.51 2.43
C MET A 72 11.23 4.16 1.96
N HIS A 73 12.10 3.24 1.55
CA HIS A 73 11.71 1.91 1.12
C HIS A 73 11.05 1.10 2.24
N ASP A 74 11.59 1.18 3.46
CA ASP A 74 11.04 0.48 4.63
C ASP A 74 9.61 0.95 4.93
N HIS A 75 9.35 2.26 4.84
CA HIS A 75 7.99 2.81 4.95
C HIS A 75 7.08 2.30 3.83
N PHE A 76 7.58 2.22 2.60
CA PHE A 76 6.83 1.69 1.47
C PHE A 76 6.40 0.22 1.68
N VAL A 77 7.35 -0.64 2.06
CA VAL A 77 7.08 -2.07 2.34
C VAL A 77 6.12 -2.24 3.53
N LYS A 78 6.30 -1.47 4.61
CA LYS A 78 5.36 -1.49 5.75
C LYS A 78 3.96 -1.08 5.35
N GLY A 79 3.82 -0.04 4.52
CA GLY A 79 2.55 0.41 3.98
C GLY A 79 1.82 -0.71 3.24
N LEU A 80 2.53 -1.38 2.31
CA LEU A 80 1.98 -2.50 1.55
C LEU A 80 1.59 -3.70 2.43
N ARG A 81 2.36 -4.01 3.48
CA ARG A 81 2.00 -5.05 4.46
C ARG A 81 0.69 -4.74 5.18
N TYR A 82 0.49 -3.48 5.58
CA TYR A 82 -0.78 -3.08 6.20
C TYR A 82 -1.96 -3.19 5.24
N PHE A 83 -1.78 -2.86 3.96
CA PHE A 83 -2.83 -3.06 2.95
C PHE A 83 -3.14 -4.54 2.72
N GLU A 84 -2.13 -5.39 2.57
CA GLU A 84 -2.30 -6.84 2.39
C GLU A 84 -3.05 -7.46 3.58
N GLN A 85 -2.67 -7.08 4.81
CA GLN A 85 -3.37 -7.49 6.03
C GLN A 85 -4.81 -6.98 6.06
N SER A 86 -5.04 -5.72 5.72
CA SER A 86 -6.38 -5.14 5.62
C SER A 86 -7.28 -5.97 4.70
N TYR A 87 -6.81 -6.32 3.51
CA TYR A 87 -7.58 -7.12 2.54
C TYR A 87 -7.78 -8.58 2.98
N ASN A 88 -6.85 -9.14 3.75
CA ASN A 88 -7.02 -10.45 4.36
C ASN A 88 -8.12 -10.44 5.43
N GLU A 89 -8.07 -9.49 6.35
CA GLU A 89 -9.08 -9.35 7.42
C GLU A 89 -10.45 -9.02 6.82
N SER A 90 -10.52 -8.17 5.80
CA SER A 90 -11.80 -7.73 5.22
C SER A 90 -12.59 -8.86 4.55
N LYS A 91 -11.94 -9.94 4.10
CA LYS A 91 -12.58 -11.11 3.48
C LYS A 91 -12.91 -12.22 4.48
N ALA A 92 -12.23 -12.29 5.62
CA ALA A 92 -12.33 -13.41 6.56
C ALA A 92 -13.67 -13.46 7.34
N TYR A 93 -14.42 -12.36 7.42
CA TYR A 93 -15.52 -12.23 8.39
C TYR A 93 -16.90 -11.92 7.78
N LEU A 94 -17.27 -12.62 6.71
CA LEU A 94 -18.60 -12.53 6.09
C LEU A 94 -19.75 -13.17 6.93
N SER A 95 -19.65 -13.22 8.27
CA SER A 95 -20.71 -13.71 9.17
C SER A 95 -20.92 -12.74 10.33
N ASP A 96 -22.03 -12.92 11.09
CA ASP A 96 -22.67 -12.24 12.26
C ASP A 96 -22.05 -10.99 12.96
N LYS A 97 -20.83 -10.55 12.62
CA LYS A 97 -20.12 -9.34 13.07
C LYS A 97 -19.42 -8.56 11.93
N GLN A 98 -19.87 -8.70 10.68
CA GLN A 98 -19.27 -8.09 9.48
C GLN A 98 -18.77 -6.63 9.67
N ARG A 99 -19.58 -5.75 10.27
CA ARG A 99 -19.22 -4.32 10.41
C ARG A 99 -18.01 -4.07 11.31
N GLU A 100 -17.89 -4.76 12.45
CA GLU A 100 -16.75 -4.57 13.36
C GLU A 100 -15.43 -4.98 12.68
N HIS A 101 -15.49 -6.06 11.89
CA HIS A 101 -14.32 -6.56 11.18
C HIS A 101 -13.91 -5.70 10.00
N ILE A 102 -14.87 -5.18 9.22
CA ILE A 102 -14.57 -4.22 8.15
C ILE A 102 -13.99 -2.93 8.74
N ALA A 103 -14.43 -2.50 9.93
CA ALA A 103 -13.83 -1.34 10.60
C ALA A 103 -12.36 -1.57 10.97
N GLU A 104 -12.00 -2.76 11.45
CA GLU A 104 -10.59 -3.10 11.73
C GLU A 104 -9.76 -3.19 10.44
N ALA A 105 -10.31 -3.75 9.36
CA ALA A 105 -9.65 -3.73 8.05
C ALA A 105 -9.38 -2.29 7.59
N ILE A 106 -10.38 -1.41 7.64
CA ILE A 106 -10.22 0.02 7.29
C ILE A 106 -9.14 0.67 8.16
N LYS A 107 -9.08 0.36 9.47
CA LYS A 107 -8.04 0.87 10.36
C LYS A 107 -6.65 0.42 9.93
N LEU A 108 -6.45 -0.85 9.54
CA LEU A 108 -5.20 -1.34 8.99
C LEU A 108 -4.82 -0.58 7.71
N ALA A 109 -5.76 -0.36 6.79
CA ALA A 109 -5.50 0.40 5.57
C ALA A 109 -5.11 1.86 5.83
N LEU A 110 -5.66 2.49 6.88
CA LEU A 110 -5.27 3.83 7.31
C LEU A 110 -3.84 3.86 7.86
N LEU A 111 -3.41 2.82 8.58
CA LEU A 111 -2.00 2.68 8.98
C LEU A 111 -1.10 2.53 7.76
N GLY A 112 -1.51 1.73 6.77
CA GLY A 112 -0.79 1.59 5.50
C GLY A 112 -0.61 2.94 4.78
N SER A 113 -1.68 3.74 4.73
CA SER A 113 -1.66 5.08 4.16
C SER A 113 -0.75 6.05 4.93
N ALA A 114 -0.68 5.93 6.27
CA ALA A 114 0.21 6.73 7.09
C ALA A 114 1.69 6.42 6.80
N GLU A 115 2.04 5.14 6.65
CA GLU A 115 3.39 4.70 6.27
C GLU A 115 3.79 5.26 4.90
N LEU A 116 2.92 5.16 3.88
CA LEU A 116 3.20 5.74 2.55
C LEU A 116 3.45 7.25 2.62
N ARG A 117 2.66 7.97 3.42
CA ARG A 117 2.84 9.41 3.62
C ARG A 117 4.21 9.72 4.26
N ASP A 118 4.64 8.92 5.23
CA ASP A 118 5.92 9.12 5.90
C ASP A 118 7.09 8.74 4.98
N GLY A 119 6.95 7.69 4.15
CA GLY A 119 7.87 7.40 3.04
C GLY A 119 8.01 8.58 2.08
N ASN A 120 6.91 9.23 1.71
CA ASN A 120 6.94 10.43 0.85
C ASN A 120 7.66 11.61 1.50
N LYS A 121 7.57 11.78 2.83
CA LYS A 121 8.37 12.82 3.53
C LYS A 121 9.87 12.54 3.42
N GLN A 122 10.29 11.27 3.51
CA GLN A 122 11.69 10.90 3.34
C GLN A 122 12.16 11.16 1.91
N TRP A 123 11.32 10.85 0.92
CA TRP A 123 11.60 11.19 -0.48
C TRP A 123 11.83 12.69 -0.69
N GLU A 124 10.98 13.54 -0.14
CA GLU A 124 11.15 15.01 -0.26
C GLU A 124 12.43 15.52 0.43
N LYS A 125 12.86 14.91 1.54
CA LYS A 125 14.18 15.22 2.14
C LYS A 125 15.32 14.86 1.19
N ILE A 126 15.30 13.65 0.64
CA ILE A 126 16.34 13.16 -0.29
C ILE A 126 16.44 14.07 -1.53
N LYS A 127 15.31 14.53 -2.08
CA LYS A 127 15.30 15.48 -3.20
C LYS A 127 15.93 16.81 -2.84
N ASN A 128 15.66 17.33 -1.65
CA ASN A 128 16.22 18.60 -1.19
C ASN A 128 17.73 18.49 -0.99
N GLU A 129 18.21 17.40 -0.38
CA GLU A 129 19.65 17.13 -0.24
C GLU A 129 20.33 17.05 -1.61
N THR A 130 19.75 16.31 -2.56
CA THR A 130 20.30 16.17 -3.93
C THR A 130 20.39 17.52 -4.67
N ARG A 131 19.49 18.46 -4.40
CA ARG A 131 19.50 19.81 -4.98
C ARG A 131 20.54 20.74 -4.37
N ILE A 132 20.97 20.49 -3.14
CA ILE A 132 21.98 21.29 -2.44
C ILE A 132 23.40 20.83 -2.82
N GLU A 133 23.55 19.56 -3.17
CA GLU A 133 24.83 18.94 -3.54
C GLU A 133 25.24 19.14 -5.02
N GLY A 134 24.35 19.67 -5.87
CA GLY A 134 24.56 19.89 -7.31
C GLY A 134 24.67 21.35 -7.69
#